data_AF-A0A2V8GD51-F1
#
_entry.id   AF-A0A2V8GD51-F1
#
_cell.length_a   1.000
_cell.length_b   1.000
_cell.length_c   1.000
_cell.angle_alpha   90.00
_cell.angle_beta   90.00
_cell.angle_gamma   90.00
#
_symmetry.space_group_name_H-M   'P 1'
#
loop_
_entity.id
_entity.type
_entity.pdbx_description
1 polymer ?
#
loop_
_entity_poly.entity_id
_entity_poly.type
_entity_poly.pdbx_seq_one_letter_code
_entity_poly.pdbx_strand_id
1 'polypeptide(L)' 'MIRVDVYAPGAATPDMSAKLLNRNGQPMADLPIQPASGQTFQIDLPLASLAAGEYVLEMKAKTDAGATQQLVGFRIGS' A
#
# COMPACT_ATOMS: atom_id res chain seq x y z
N MET A 1 5.70 -3.84 8.79
CA MET A 1 6.37 -3.05 7.75
C MET A 1 6.29 -3.81 6.44
N ILE A 2 5.93 -3.13 5.36
CA ILE A 2 5.87 -3.69 4.00
C ILE A 2 6.76 -2.82 3.10
N ARG A 3 7.62 -3.43 2.29
CA ARG A 3 8.42 -2.73 1.27
C ARG A 3 7.82 -2.96 -0.11
N VAL A 4 7.78 -1.91 -0.91
CA VAL A 4 7.17 -1.91 -2.24
C VAL A 4 8.10 -1.20 -3.20
N ASP A 5 8.44 -1.88 -4.30
CA ASP A 5 9.16 -1.28 -5.41
C ASP A 5 8.15 -0.83 -6.47
N VAL A 6 8.27 0.41 -6.94
CA VAL A 6 7.31 1.04 -7.85
C VAL A 6 8.04 1.53 -9.09
N TYR A 7 7.96 0.73 -10.15
CA TYR A 7 8.67 1.02 -11.38
C TYR A 7 7.93 2.04 -12.24
N ALA A 8 8.61 3.14 -12.57
CA ALA A 8 8.11 4.15 -13.51
C ALA A 8 9.15 4.46 -14.61
N PRO A 9 8.69 4.87 -15.81
CA PRO A 9 9.59 5.24 -16.90
C PRO A 9 10.56 6.36 -16.50
N GLY A 10 11.84 6.19 -16.88
CA GLY A 10 12.88 7.19 -16.62
C GLY A 10 13.19 7.37 -15.13
N ALA A 11 13.31 8.63 -14.70
CA ALA A 11 13.62 9.02 -13.33
C ALA A 11 12.39 9.57 -12.57
N ALA A 12 11.17 9.29 -13.04
CA ALA A 12 9.96 9.77 -12.38
C ALA A 12 9.81 9.11 -10.99
N THR A 13 9.57 9.91 -9.97
CA THR A 13 9.17 9.43 -8.64
C THR A 13 7.64 9.33 -8.61
N PRO A 14 7.07 8.13 -8.50
CA PRO A 14 5.62 7.97 -8.43
C PRO A 14 5.03 8.59 -7.16
N ASP A 15 3.88 9.24 -7.30
CA ASP A 15 3.03 9.56 -6.16
C ASP A 15 2.36 8.28 -5.67
N MET A 16 2.61 7.91 -4.42
CA MET A 16 2.20 6.65 -3.82
C MET A 16 1.17 6.88 -2.72
N SER A 17 0.12 6.06 -2.72
CA SER A 17 -0.86 5.99 -1.65
C SER A 17 -1.19 4.55 -1.30
N ALA A 18 -1.54 4.32 -0.03
CA ALA A 18 -1.88 3.00 0.48
C ALA A 18 -3.08 3.11 1.43
N LYS A 19 -4.00 2.15 1.32
CA LYS A 19 -5.17 2.06 2.20
C LYS A 19 -5.32 0.64 2.73
N LEU A 20 -5.75 0.55 3.97
CA LEU A 20 -6.29 -0.68 4.53
C LEU A 20 -7.78 -0.75 4.20
N LEU A 21 -8.21 -1.86 3.63
CA LEU A 21 -9.61 -2.19 3.39
C LEU A 21 -10.01 -3.41 4.23
N ASN A 22 -11.30 -3.49 4.57
CA ASN A 22 -11.88 -4.71 5.10
C ASN A 22 -12.07 -5.77 3.98
N ARG A 23 -12.50 -6.99 4.34
CA ARG A 23 -12.73 -8.07 3.36
C ARG A 23 -13.72 -7.71 2.22
N ASN A 24 -14.61 -6.75 2.47
CA ASN A 24 -15.61 -6.30 1.49
C ASN A 24 -15.07 -5.17 0.60
N GLY A 25 -13.79 -4.82 0.71
CA GLY A 25 -13.16 -3.73 -0.03
C GLY A 25 -13.51 -2.32 0.48
N GLN A 26 -14.17 -2.20 1.63
CA GLN A 26 -14.49 -0.89 2.20
C GLN A 26 -13.26 -0.31 2.90
N PRO A 27 -12.94 0.98 2.69
CA PRO A 27 -11.79 1.62 3.30
C PRO A 27 -11.94 1.70 4.82
N MET A 28 -10.87 1.33 5.52
CA MET A 28 -10.77 1.40 6.98
C MET A 28 -9.84 2.52 7.42
N ALA A 29 -8.68 2.65 6.77
CA ALA A 29 -7.68 3.65 7.11
C ALA A 29 -6.76 3.95 5.92
N ASP A 30 -6.26 5.18 5.84
CA ASP A 30 -5.08 5.51 5.05
C ASP A 30 -3.83 5.05 5.81
N LEU A 31 -2.87 4.46 5.08
CA LEU A 31 -1.65 3.93 5.67
C LEU A 31 -0.50 4.91 5.44
N PRO A 32 0.32 5.20 6.48
CA PRO A 32 1.51 6.03 6.33
C PRO A 32 2.49 5.39 5.34
N ILE A 33 3.03 6.22 4.46
CA ILE A 33 4.09 5.85 3.52
C ILE A 33 5.32 6.65 3.83
N GLN A 34 6.43 5.95 4.04
CA GLN A 34 7.74 6.53 4.21
C GLN A 34 8.55 6.33 2.92
N PRO A 35 9.19 7.38 2.39
CA PRO A 35 10.16 7.21 1.31
C PRO A 35 11.36 6.43 1.85
N ALA A 36 11.71 5.30 1.21
CA ALA A 36 12.86 4.50 1.61
C ALA A 36 14.10 4.92 0.81
N SER A 37 14.05 4.78 -0.52
CA SER A 37 15.07 5.27 -1.46
C SER A 37 14.61 5.08 -2.91
N GLY A 38 14.87 6.06 -3.78
CA GLY A 38 14.56 5.95 -5.21
C GLY A 38 13.08 5.61 -5.48
N GLN A 39 12.84 4.44 -6.05
CA GLN A 39 11.50 3.90 -6.38
C GLN A 39 10.97 2.91 -5.34
N THR A 40 11.64 2.78 -4.19
CA THR A 40 11.23 1.91 -3.08
C THR A 40 10.54 2.74 -2.00
N PHE A 41 9.36 2.27 -1.60
CA PHE A 41 8.52 2.86 -0.56
C PHE A 41 8.33 1.87 0.59
N GLN A 42 8.16 2.41 1.79
CA GLN A 42 7.83 1.65 2.98
C GLN A 42 6.43 2.01 3.44
N ILE A 43 5.59 0.99 3.65
CA ILE A 43 4.24 1.16 4.20
C ILE A 43 4.24 0.64 5.63
N ASP A 44 3.78 1.49 6.55
CA ASP A 44 3.60 1.13 7.95
C ASP A 44 2.17 0.63 8.18
N LEU A 45 2.04 -0.69 8.30
CA LEU A 45 0.78 -1.36 8.60
C LEU A 45 0.67 -1.60 10.12
N PRO A 46 -0.21 -0.91 10.85
CA PRO A 46 -0.38 -1.11 12.30
C PRO A 46 -1.12 -2.41 12.58
N LEU A 47 -0.38 -3.50 12.79
CA LEU A 47 -0.96 -4.83 13.04
C LEU A 47 -1.63 -4.94 14.42
N ALA A 48 -1.13 -4.22 15.42
CA ALA A 48 -1.56 -4.37 16.80
C ALA A 48 -3.02 -3.96 17.06
N SER A 49 -3.60 -3.10 16.22
CA SER A 49 -4.99 -2.65 16.33
C SER A 49 -5.97 -3.47 15.50
N LEU A 50 -5.48 -4.44 14.71
CA LEU A 50 -6.33 -5.26 13.85
C LEU A 50 -6.80 -6.50 14.60
N ALA A 51 -8.10 -6.77 14.54
CA ALA A 51 -8.66 -8.02 15.00
C ALA A 51 -8.24 -9.18 14.06
N ALA A 52 -8.32 -10.41 14.55
CA ALA A 52 -8.16 -11.58 13.69
C ALA A 52 -9.22 -11.57 12.57
N GLY A 53 -8.78 -11.76 11.33
CA GLY A 53 -9.64 -11.60 10.17
C GLY A 53 -8.89 -11.41 8.85
N GLU A 54 -9.67 -11.19 7.80
CA GLU A 54 -9.17 -10.95 6.44
C GLU A 54 -9.26 -9.46 6.09
N TYR A 55 -8.20 -8.97 5.44
CA TYR A 55 -8.01 -7.58 5.09
C TYR A 55 -7.39 -7.48 3.71
N VAL A 56 -7.50 -6.30 3.10
CA VAL A 56 -6.86 -5.99 1.82
C VAL A 56 -6.01 -4.75 1.97
N LEU A 57 -4.76 -4.83 1.53
CA LEU A 57 -3.92 -3.68 1.31
C LEU A 57 -4.14 -3.20 -0.13
N GLU A 58 -4.69 -2.00 -0.27
CA GLU A 58 -4.72 -1.28 -1.54
C GLU A 58 -3.47 -0.40 -1.65
N MET A 59 -2.80 -0.47 -2.80
CA MET A 59 -1.70 0.42 -3.17
C MET A 59 -1.99 1.04 -4.52
N LYS A 60 -1.78 2.34 -4.65
CA LYS A 60 -1.94 3.09 -5.88
C LYS A 60 -0.70 3.91 -6.13
N ALA A 61 -0.21 3.86 -7.36
CA ALA A 61 0.93 4.64 -7.84
C ALA A 61 0.48 5.50 -9.02
N LYS A 62 0.89 6.76 -9.05
CA LYS A 62 0.60 7.68 -10.15
C LYS A 62 1.84 8.43 -10.61
N THR A 63 1.94 8.62 -11.91
CA THR A 63 2.87 9.51 -12.60
C THR A 63 2.11 10.28 -13.69
N ASP A 64 2.79 11.21 -14.37
CA ASP A 64 2.22 11.89 -15.53
C ASP A 64 1.93 10.92 -16.71
N ALA A 65 2.65 9.80 -16.78
CA ALA A 65 2.46 8.79 -17.81
C ALA A 65 1.26 7.85 -17.54
N GLY A 66 0.73 7.84 -16.31
CA GLY A 66 -0.40 6.99 -15.96
C GLY A 66 -0.46 6.61 -14.47
N ALA A 67 -1.45 5.79 -14.13
CA ALA A 67 -1.67 5.27 -12.79
C ALA A 67 -1.82 3.74 -12.81
N THR A 68 -1.42 3.10 -11.72
CA THR A 68 -1.62 1.67 -11.49
C THR A 68 -2.14 1.41 -10.07
N GLN A 69 -2.76 0.25 -9.90
CA GLN A 69 -3.32 -0.21 -8.63
C GLN A 69 -2.95 -1.68 -8.39
N GLN A 70 -2.58 -1.99 -7.15
CA GLN A 70 -2.34 -3.34 -6.66
C GLN A 70 -3.21 -3.58 -5.43
N LEU A 71 -3.86 -4.75 -5.37
CA LEU A 71 -4.60 -5.21 -4.20
C LEU A 71 -3.91 -6.47 -3.66
N VAL A 72 -3.60 -6.48 -2.37
CA VAL A 72 -2.98 -7.63 -1.70
C VAL A 72 -3.87 -8.05 -0.54
N GLY A 73 -4.50 -9.22 -0.68
CA GLY A 73 -5.25 -9.85 0.41
C GLY A 73 -4.30 -10.45 1.44
N PHE A 74 -4.58 -10.25 2.72
CA PHE A 74 -3.85 -10.88 3.82
C PHE A 74 -4.77 -11.22 4.99
N ARG A 75 -4.30 -12.11 5.86
CA ARG A 75 -5.03 -12.54 7.05
C ARG A 75 -4.22 -12.22 8.31
N ILE A 76 -4.90 -11.73 9.33
CA ILE A 76 -4.42 -11.70 10.71
C ILE A 76 -4.91 -12.98 11.38
N GLY A 77 -3.96 -13.85 11.75
CA GLY A 77 -4.21 -15.09 12.48
C GLY A 77 -4.30 -14.88 13.99
N SER A 78 -4.72 -15.95 14.67
CA SER A 78 -4.59 -16.13 16.12
C SER A 78 -3.28 -16.81 16.46
#